data_AF-T1CJX4-F1
#
_entry.id   AF-T1CJX4-F1
#
_cell.length_a   1.000
_cell.length_b   1.000
_cell.length_c   1.000
_cell.angle_alpha   90.00
_cell.angle_beta   90.00
_cell.angle_gamma   90.00
#
_symmetry.space_group_name_H-M   'P 1'
#
loop_
_entity.id
_entity.type
_entity.pdbx_description
1 polymer ?
#
loop_
_entity_poly.entity_id
_entity_poly.type
_entity_poly.pdbx_seq_one_letter_code
_entity_poly.pdbx_strand_id
1 'polypeptide(L)'
;VDSVLDELLPLLARGDCVIDGGNSHYTEDLRRAERLRKRGVDAMDVGVSGGVWGRERGYCLMIGGPKPAFKRLEPVFATLAPGVA
;
A
#
# COMPACT_ATOMS: atom_id res chain seq x y z
N VAL A 1 -8.68 -9.52 -2.10
CA VAL A 1 -8.11 -8.59 -1.09
C VAL A 1 -8.64 -8.92 0.29
N ASP A 2 -9.95 -8.90 0.53
CA ASP A 2 -10.48 -9.08 1.89
C ASP A 2 -10.15 -10.43 2.54
N SER A 3 -10.15 -11.55 1.79
CA SER A 3 -9.71 -12.84 2.32
C SER A 3 -8.26 -12.83 2.79
N VAL A 4 -7.37 -12.18 2.04
CA VAL A 4 -5.96 -12.03 2.41
C VAL A 4 -5.82 -11.13 3.64
N LEU A 5 -6.63 -10.07 3.75
CA LEU A 5 -6.66 -9.25 4.96
C LEU A 5 -7.11 -10.06 6.19
N ASP A 6 -8.07 -10.97 6.02
CA ASP A 6 -8.55 -11.85 7.10
C ASP A 6 -7.44 -12.78 7.59
N GLU A 7 -6.60 -13.29 6.67
CA GLU A 7 -5.45 -14.14 6.98
C GLU A 7 -4.29 -13.36 7.63
N LEU A 8 -4.06 -12.11 7.20
CA LEU A 8 -2.97 -11.27 7.71
C LEU A 8 -3.28 -10.65 9.08
N LEU A 9 -4.51 -10.19 9.30
CA LEU A 9 -4.91 -9.43 10.50
C LEU A 9 -4.55 -10.09 11.86
N PRO A 10 -4.63 -11.42 12.03
CA PRO A 10 -4.19 -12.10 13.26
C PRO A 10 -2.68 -12.03 13.50
N LEU A 11 -1.87 -11.82 12.46
CA LEU A 11 -0.41 -11.84 12.50
C LEU A 11 0.20 -10.43 12.67
N LEU A 12 -0.59 -9.39 12.41
CA LEU A 12 -0.13 -8.00 12.44
C LEU A 12 -0.18 -7.40 13.84
N ALA A 13 0.85 -6.62 14.16
CA ALA A 13 0.97 -5.82 15.36
C ALA A 13 0.54 -4.37 15.10
N ARG A 14 0.23 -3.66 16.17
CA ARG A 14 -0.03 -2.21 16.11
C ARG A 14 1.23 -1.47 15.61
N GLY A 15 1.06 -0.61 14.63
CA GLY A 15 2.13 0.12 13.94
C GLY A 15 2.58 -0.54 12.62
N ASP A 16 2.14 -1.76 12.34
CA ASP A 16 2.36 -2.37 11.02
C ASP A 16 1.55 -1.63 9.95
N CYS A 17 1.94 -1.84 8.69
CA CYS A 17 1.28 -1.22 7.54
C CYS A 17 0.95 -2.30 6.50
N VAL A 18 -0.30 -2.30 6.03
CA VAL A 18 -0.71 -3.09 4.87
C VAL A 18 -0.77 -2.16 3.65
N ILE A 19 -0.19 -2.61 2.54
CA ILE A 19 -0.18 -1.90 1.26
C ILE A 19 -1.02 -2.71 0.26
N ASP A 20 -2.11 -2.13 -0.24
CA ASP A 20 -2.85 -2.68 -1.39
C ASP A 20 -2.30 -2.02 -2.67
N GLY A 21 -1.60 -2.81 -3.49
CA GLY A 21 -1.07 -2.38 -4.78
C GLY A 21 -2.00 -2.66 -5.96
N GLY A 22 -3.22 -3.13 -5.68
CA GLY A 22 -4.19 -3.53 -6.69
C GLY A 22 -4.94 -2.37 -7.32
N ASN A 23 -5.82 -2.70 -8.28
CA ASN A 23 -6.78 -1.75 -8.85
C ASN A 23 -8.12 -1.85 -8.10
N SER A 24 -8.06 -1.70 -6.78
CA SER A 24 -9.24 -1.71 -5.93
C SER A 24 -10.10 -0.46 -6.20
N HIS A 25 -11.41 -0.58 -5.99
CA HIS A 25 -12.31 0.57 -6.06
C HIS A 25 -12.17 1.38 -4.78
N TYR A 26 -11.92 2.69 -4.87
CA TYR A 26 -11.53 3.54 -3.74
C TYR A 26 -12.44 3.44 -2.49
N THR A 27 -13.74 3.19 -2.68
CA THR A 27 -14.70 3.00 -1.57
C THR A 27 -14.37 1.77 -0.72
N GLU A 28 -13.87 0.71 -1.34
CA GLU A 28 -13.44 -0.51 -0.65
C GLU A 28 -12.16 -0.25 0.13
N ASP A 29 -11.25 0.57 -0.40
CA ASP A 29 -9.99 0.93 0.27
C ASP A 29 -10.25 1.80 1.49
N LEU A 30 -11.21 2.73 1.41
CA LEU A 30 -11.71 3.48 2.57
C LEU A 30 -12.29 2.55 3.65
N ARG A 31 -13.08 1.55 3.25
CA ARG A 31 -13.64 0.56 4.19
C ARG A 31 -12.54 -0.27 4.86
N ARG A 32 -11.55 -0.72 4.09
CA ARG A 32 -10.42 -1.53 4.59
C ARG A 32 -9.50 -0.71 5.49
N ALA A 33 -9.23 0.53 5.13
CA ALA A 33 -8.45 1.46 5.94
C ALA A 33 -9.09 1.66 7.32
N GLU A 34 -10.40 1.89 7.37
CA GLU A 34 -11.12 2.01 8.64
C GLU A 34 -11.07 0.72 9.47
N ARG A 35 -11.18 -0.45 8.82
CA ARG A 35 -11.05 -1.75 9.47
C ARG A 35 -9.67 -1.96 10.09
N LEU A 36 -8.60 -1.64 9.37
CA LEU A 36 -7.21 -1.78 9.83
C LEU A 36 -6.88 -0.78 10.92
N ARG A 37 -7.36 0.46 10.80
CA ARG A 37 -7.18 1.53 11.79
C ARG A 37 -7.72 1.14 13.17
N LYS A 38 -8.86 0.43 13.24
CA LYS A 38 -9.43 -0.08 14.50
C LYS A 38 -8.50 -1.06 15.24
N ARG A 39 -7.55 -1.67 14.53
CA ARG A 39 -6.52 -2.56 15.07
C ARG A 39 -5.17 -1.86 15.30
N GLY A 40 -5.08 -0.56 15.01
CA GLY A 40 -3.84 0.20 15.05
C GLY A 40 -2.87 -0.16 13.93
N VAL A 41 -3.38 -0.68 12.81
CA VAL A 41 -2.62 -1.01 11.61
C VAL A 41 -2.85 0.08 10.57
N ASP A 42 -1.78 0.59 9.98
CA ASP A 42 -1.84 1.55 8.88
C ASP A 42 -2.29 0.84 7.59
N ALA A 43 -3.04 1.55 6.77
CA ALA A 43 -3.45 1.08 5.45
C ALA A 43 -2.98 2.09 4.40
N MET A 44 -2.38 1.58 3.32
CA MET A 44 -1.99 2.38 2.17
C MET A 44 -2.56 1.75 0.90
N ASP A 45 -3.25 2.56 0.12
CA ASP A 45 -3.69 2.24 -1.23
C ASP A 45 -2.65 2.79 -2.21
N VAL A 46 -2.11 1.94 -3.07
CA VAL A 46 -1.01 2.28 -3.98
C VAL A 46 -1.37 1.83 -5.38
N GLY A 47 -1.93 2.74 -6.18
CA GLY A 47 -2.16 2.48 -7.58
C GLY A 47 -0.82 2.30 -8.32
N VAL A 48 -0.69 1.20 -9.07
CA VAL A 48 0.54 0.85 -9.80
C VAL A 48 0.31 0.89 -11.30
N SER A 49 1.13 1.66 -12.03
CA SER A 49 1.12 1.73 -13.49
C SER A 49 2.53 1.54 -14.08
N GLY A 50 2.59 1.06 -15.32
CA GLY A 50 3.83 0.71 -16.02
C GLY A 50 3.88 -0.72 -16.58
N GLY A 51 2.93 -1.57 -16.17
CA GLY A 51 2.82 -2.95 -16.63
C GLY A 51 4.09 -3.77 -16.36
N VAL A 52 4.31 -4.81 -17.16
CA VAL A 52 5.47 -5.71 -16.99
C VAL A 52 6.82 -5.00 -17.12
N TRP A 53 6.87 -3.91 -17.91
CA TRP A 53 8.08 -3.12 -18.15
C TRP A 53 8.53 -2.31 -16.94
N GLY A 54 7.64 -2.10 -15.96
CA GLY A 54 8.00 -1.41 -14.73
C GLY A 54 9.08 -2.14 -13.93
N ARG A 55 9.27 -3.46 -14.14
CA ARG A 55 10.37 -4.21 -13.54
C ARG A 55 11.74 -3.68 -13.94
N GLU A 56 11.89 -3.22 -15.17
CA GLU A 56 13.17 -2.72 -15.71
C GLU A 56 13.26 -1.20 -15.61
N ARG A 57 12.13 -0.50 -15.71
CA ARG A 57 12.06 0.96 -15.87
C ARG A 57 11.57 1.71 -14.63
N GLY A 58 11.11 0.98 -13.61
CA GLY A 58 10.34 1.50 -12.48
C GLY A 58 8.84 1.63 -12.76
N TYR A 59 8.06 1.70 -11.69
CA TYR A 59 6.60 1.76 -11.68
C TYR A 59 6.10 3.16 -11.28
N CYS A 60 5.15 3.70 -12.02
CA CYS A 60 4.43 4.89 -11.56
C CYS A 60 3.54 4.47 -10.38
N LEU A 61 3.81 5.02 -9.19
CA LEU A 61 3.11 4.72 -7.94
C LEU A 61 2.27 5.92 -7.50
N MET A 62 0.97 5.71 -7.29
CA MET A 62 0.03 6.72 -6.81
C MET A 62 -0.41 6.33 -5.40
N ILE A 63 0.14 7.01 -4.39
CA ILE A 63 0.12 6.53 -3.01
C ILE A 63 -0.88 7.33 -2.16
N GLY A 64 -1.89 6.65 -1.63
CA GLY A 64 -2.86 7.15 -0.67
C GLY A 64 -2.71 6.48 0.71
N GLY A 65 -2.80 7.26 1.79
CA GLY A 65 -2.75 6.73 3.16
C GLY A 65 -2.21 7.72 4.18
N PRO A 66 -1.99 7.28 5.44
CA PRO A 66 -1.47 8.13 6.49
C PRO A 66 -0.07 8.69 6.17
N LYS A 67 0.11 10.00 6.32
CA LYS A 67 1.39 10.68 6.10
C LYS A 67 2.57 10.09 6.91
N PRO A 68 2.40 9.69 8.19
CA PRO A 68 3.48 9.04 8.94
C PRO A 68 3.90 7.69 8.34
N ALA A 69 2.93 6.88 7.87
CA ALA A 69 3.21 5.61 7.20
C ALA A 69 3.96 5.84 5.87
N PHE A 70 3.50 6.81 5.07
CA PHE A 70 4.20 7.19 3.84
C PHE A 70 5.64 7.58 4.10
N LYS A 71 5.91 8.49 5.05
CA LYS A 71 7.30 8.91 5.35
C LYS A 71 8.21 7.75 5.74
N ARG A 72 7.69 6.76 6.45
CA ARG A 72 8.44 5.55 6.83
C ARG A 72 8.73 4.65 5.63
N LEU A 73 7.82 4.60 4.66
CA LEU A 73 7.86 3.68 3.52
C LEU A 73 8.33 4.33 2.21
N GLU A 74 8.51 5.65 2.20
CA GLU A 74 9.00 6.44 1.05
C GLU A 74 10.25 5.84 0.39
N PRO A 75 11.27 5.35 1.12
CA PRO A 75 12.43 4.72 0.49
C PRO A 75 12.08 3.49 -0.36
N VAL A 76 11.08 2.71 0.05
CA VAL A 76 10.60 1.53 -0.71
C VAL A 76 9.94 1.98 -2.01
N PHE A 77 9.07 2.98 -1.94
CA PHE A 77 8.40 3.52 -3.11
C PHE A 77 9.38 4.20 -4.08
N ALA A 78 10.34 4.96 -3.56
CA ALA A 78 11.39 5.59 -4.36
C ALA A 78 12.20 4.53 -5.11
N THR A 79 12.60 3.44 -4.45
CA THR A 79 13.36 2.34 -5.08
C THR A 79 12.62 1.70 -6.25
N LEU A 80 11.28 1.70 -6.21
CA LEU A 80 10.44 1.11 -7.25
C LEU A 80 10.03 2.11 -8.34
N ALA A 81 10.20 3.41 -8.12
CA ALA A 81 9.75 4.45 -9.04
C ALA A 81 10.70 4.61 -10.26
N PRO A 82 10.21 5.11 -11.42
CA PRO A 82 11.05 5.36 -12.57
C PRO A 82 12.08 6.45 -12.32
N GLY A 83 13.21 6.34 -13.00
CA GLY A 83 14.19 7.43 -13.07
C GLY A 83 15.01 7.63 -11.81
N VAL A 84 15.07 6.64 -10.91
CA VAL A 84 16.12 6.59 -9.90
C VAL A 84 17.40 6.09 -10.57
N ALA A 85 18.15 7.03 -11.14
CA ALA A 85 19.57 6.90 -11.46
C ALA A 85 20.37 7.66 -10.39
#